data_AF-A0A956KPX8-F1
#
_entry.id   AF-A0A956KPX8-F1
#
_cell.length_a   1.000
_cell.length_b   1.000
_cell.length_c   1.000
_cell.angle_alpha   90.00
_cell.angle_beta   90.00
_cell.angle_gamma   90.00
#
_symmetry.space_group_name_H-M   'P 1'
#
loop_
_entity.id
_entity.type
_entity.pdbx_description
1 polymer ?
#
loop_
_entity_poly.entity_id
_entity_poly.type
_entity_poly.pdbx_seq_one_letter_code
_entity_poly.pdbx_strand_id
1 'polypeptide(L)'
;MLLLTLAGGCEQPQVEARIETQIETASRPFTGDNDEFRRETVAFVRAVASGEPSPMCGLPPISTPLQAVVSLYGGGKLLGRGISSQDELCPALHEATLAAIDGKEARENVEQARFVVELTRHGYGMVEVEGGVVELIDGHVPVRSLDKQLLRRRIDEGRAYLLRVMDPGLGGVHKYYHAPSDSFDEQLHTIYTASTVYTLLMLREHDPEGGESLREPIMRGAGFLLEMQRKAPGKPGHGAFHYSLDRLQREREPRFVVGTASKTIFSLILLHELTGDAVYMDSARLAADWLLTMQRPDGSVQPEANVDAQGRWIVTERESMLYTGQVLSALSRLHRATGEARWLEAAGRTAQHILAVIDEQGCYLRDDYRTPNPISSSWAILSLYDYAKASGDVEVR
;
A
#
# COMPACT_ATOMS: atom_id res chain seq x y z
N MET A 1 29.26 -0.44 12.49
CA MET A 1 28.76 -1.15 13.70
C MET A 1 27.25 -1.40 13.65
N LEU A 2 26.43 -0.47 13.13
CA LEU A 2 24.97 -0.62 13.02
C LEU A 2 24.52 -1.82 12.14
N LEU A 3 25.23 -2.07 11.04
CA LEU A 3 24.92 -3.19 10.12
C LEU A 3 25.30 -4.56 10.71
N LEU A 4 26.34 -4.62 11.53
CA LEU A 4 26.76 -5.83 12.24
C LEU A 4 25.75 -6.21 13.34
N THR A 5 25.13 -5.24 14.02
CA THR A 5 24.07 -5.49 15.01
C THR A 5 22.80 -6.07 14.36
N LEU A 6 22.42 -5.59 13.17
CA LEU A 6 21.29 -6.14 12.41
C LEU A 6 21.55 -7.57 11.91
N ALA A 7 22.81 -7.91 11.58
CA ALA A 7 23.18 -9.25 11.15
C ALA A 7 23.29 -10.24 12.33
N GLY A 8 23.72 -9.78 13.51
CA GLY A 8 23.89 -10.61 14.70
C GLY A 8 22.62 -10.85 15.53
N GLY A 9 21.65 -9.94 15.49
CA GLY A 9 20.38 -10.07 16.23
C GLY A 9 19.32 -10.96 15.56
N CYS A 10 19.62 -11.49 14.36
CA CYS A 10 18.71 -12.32 13.57
C CYS A 10 19.15 -13.79 13.48
N GLU A 11 19.78 -14.33 14.54
CA GLU A 11 19.74 -15.77 14.74
C GLU A 11 18.31 -16.16 15.14
N GLN A 12 17.61 -16.85 14.25
CA GLN A 12 16.29 -17.38 14.55
C GLN A 12 16.40 -18.26 15.81
N PRO A 13 15.57 -18.07 16.85
CA PRO A 13 15.35 -19.15 17.77
C PRO A 13 14.87 -20.34 16.94
N GLN A 14 15.46 -21.51 17.14
CA GLN A 14 14.98 -22.77 16.58
C GLN A 14 13.56 -22.99 17.11
N VAL A 15 12.58 -22.37 16.45
CA VAL A 15 11.20 -22.74 16.59
C VAL A 15 11.11 -24.05 15.81
N GLU A 16 11.22 -25.16 16.54
CA GLU A 16 10.72 -26.45 16.09
C GLU A 16 9.28 -26.23 15.64
N ALA A 17 9.10 -26.03 14.33
CA ALA A 17 7.82 -25.87 13.72
C ALA A 17 7.08 -27.21 13.84
N ARG A 18 6.30 -27.37 14.92
CA ARG A 18 5.06 -28.13 14.87
C ARG A 18 4.08 -27.41 13.95
N ILE A 19 4.39 -27.44 12.66
CA ILE A 19 3.42 -27.29 11.58
C ILE A 19 3.46 -28.63 10.83
N GLU A 20 3.18 -29.71 11.55
CA GLU A 20 2.56 -30.89 10.95
C GLU A 20 1.06 -30.61 10.86
N THR A 21 0.70 -29.70 9.95
CA THR A 21 -0.68 -29.58 9.49
C THR A 21 -0.65 -29.81 7.99
N GLN A 22 -0.72 -31.10 7.62
CA GLN A 22 -1.27 -31.62 6.37
C GLN A 22 -1.25 -30.65 5.17
N ILE A 23 -0.06 -30.42 4.60
CA ILE A 23 0.06 -30.11 3.16
C ILE A 23 0.52 -31.39 2.45
N GLU A 24 -0.25 -32.46 2.65
CA GLU A 24 -0.10 -33.73 1.92
C GLU A 24 -1.27 -33.91 0.97
N THR A 25 -1.54 -32.91 0.12
CA THR A 25 -2.19 -33.06 -1.19
C THR A 25 -1.99 -31.79 -2.01
N ALA A 26 -0.75 -31.29 -2.12
CA ALA A 26 -0.43 -30.45 -3.27
C ALA A 26 -0.30 -31.40 -4.47
N SER A 27 -1.44 -31.65 -5.14
CA SER A 27 -1.51 -32.30 -6.44
C SER A 27 -0.38 -31.73 -7.29
N ARG A 28 0.45 -32.60 -7.89
CA ARG A 28 1.56 -32.16 -8.76
C ARG A 28 1.04 -31.08 -9.71
N PRO A 29 1.71 -29.92 -9.81
CA PRO A 29 1.28 -28.87 -10.73
C PRO A 29 1.17 -29.47 -12.13
N PHE A 30 0.09 -29.11 -12.84
CA PHE A 30 -0.11 -29.48 -14.22
C PHE A 30 1.16 -29.16 -15.02
N THR A 31 1.73 -30.18 -15.70
CA THR A 31 3.04 -30.10 -16.36
C THR A 31 2.97 -29.67 -17.83
N GLY A 32 1.81 -29.23 -18.31
CA GLY A 32 1.61 -28.75 -19.68
C GLY A 32 1.85 -27.24 -19.85
N ASP A 33 1.61 -26.73 -21.06
CA ASP A 33 1.56 -25.28 -21.29
C ASP A 33 0.37 -24.70 -20.53
N ASN A 34 0.66 -24.09 -19.39
CA ASN A 34 -0.33 -23.49 -18.51
C ASN A 34 -1.12 -22.36 -19.22
N ASP A 35 -0.52 -21.68 -20.21
CA ASP A 35 -1.17 -20.59 -20.93
C ASP A 35 -2.21 -21.13 -21.91
N GLU A 36 -1.85 -22.16 -22.68
CA GLU A 36 -2.77 -22.85 -23.58
C GLU A 36 -3.94 -23.46 -22.81
N PHE A 37 -3.65 -24.19 -21.73
CA PHE A 37 -4.68 -24.80 -20.89
C PHE A 37 -5.70 -23.78 -20.37
N ARG A 38 -5.25 -22.60 -19.91
CA ARG A 38 -6.16 -21.54 -19.44
C ARG A 38 -7.02 -20.97 -20.56
N ARG A 39 -6.42 -20.70 -21.73
CA ARG A 39 -7.16 -20.17 -22.89
C ARG A 39 -8.24 -21.14 -23.34
N GLU A 40 -7.90 -22.42 -23.46
CA GLU A 40 -8.85 -23.45 -23.89
C GLU A 40 -9.96 -23.66 -22.85
N THR A 41 -9.63 -23.61 -21.56
CA THR A 41 -10.62 -23.80 -20.49
C THR A 41 -11.67 -22.70 -20.52
N VAL A 42 -11.25 -21.44 -20.62
CA VAL A 42 -12.19 -20.30 -20.71
C VAL A 42 -12.93 -20.31 -22.05
N ALA A 43 -12.27 -20.67 -23.16
CA ALA A 43 -12.93 -20.80 -24.46
C ALA A 43 -14.05 -21.85 -24.43
N PHE A 44 -13.80 -23.02 -23.80
CA PHE A 44 -14.81 -24.05 -23.59
C PHE A 44 -15.99 -23.52 -22.75
N VAL A 45 -15.72 -22.89 -21.60
CA VAL A 45 -16.76 -22.28 -20.76
C VAL A 45 -17.57 -21.24 -21.55
N ARG A 46 -16.93 -20.38 -22.34
CA ARG A 46 -17.61 -19.38 -23.16
C ARG A 46 -18.49 -20.03 -24.23
N ALA A 47 -18.02 -21.08 -24.89
CA ALA A 47 -18.80 -21.83 -25.86
C ALA A 47 -20.06 -22.46 -25.25
N VAL A 48 -19.93 -23.08 -24.06
CA VAL A 48 -21.08 -23.60 -23.30
C VAL A 48 -22.06 -22.47 -22.96
N ALA A 49 -21.55 -21.33 -22.45
CA ALA A 49 -22.37 -20.21 -22.05
C ALA A 49 -23.12 -19.55 -23.22
N SER A 50 -22.51 -19.53 -24.40
CA SER A 50 -23.12 -19.05 -25.65
C SER A 50 -24.12 -20.03 -26.27
N GLY A 51 -24.31 -21.21 -25.67
CA GLY A 51 -25.29 -22.19 -26.12
C GLY A 51 -24.83 -23.00 -27.34
N GLU A 52 -23.52 -23.19 -27.54
CA GLU A 52 -23.06 -24.15 -28.55
C GLU A 52 -23.61 -25.55 -28.22
N PRO A 53 -24.25 -26.25 -29.18
CA PRO A 53 -24.96 -27.49 -28.91
C PRO A 53 -24.06 -28.68 -28.55
N SER A 54 -22.74 -28.59 -28.76
CA SER A 54 -21.73 -29.59 -28.37
C SER A 54 -20.32 -28.99 -28.48
N PRO A 55 -19.87 -28.19 -27.50
CA PRO A 55 -18.52 -27.64 -27.53
C PRO A 55 -17.50 -28.77 -27.46
N MET A 56 -16.54 -28.79 -28.39
CA MET A 56 -15.51 -29.82 -28.41
C MET A 56 -14.63 -29.73 -27.15
N CYS A 57 -14.56 -30.82 -26.38
CA CYS A 57 -13.66 -30.93 -25.24
C CYS A 57 -12.25 -31.30 -25.72
N GLY A 58 -11.39 -30.29 -25.87
CA GLY A 58 -9.96 -30.46 -26.16
C GLY A 58 -9.07 -30.51 -24.92
N LEU A 59 -9.66 -30.34 -23.72
CA LEU A 59 -8.89 -30.13 -22.50
C LEU A 59 -8.22 -31.43 -22.01
N PRO A 60 -6.97 -31.35 -21.52
CA PRO A 60 -6.26 -32.50 -20.98
C PRO A 60 -6.93 -33.02 -19.70
N PRO A 61 -6.80 -34.32 -19.39
CA PRO A 61 -7.32 -34.87 -18.15
C PRO A 61 -6.58 -34.29 -16.94
N ILE A 62 -7.33 -34.05 -15.86
CA ILE A 62 -6.79 -33.60 -14.57
C ILE A 62 -7.13 -34.65 -13.51
N SER A 63 -6.21 -34.84 -12.56
CA SER A 63 -6.40 -35.77 -11.44
C SER A 63 -7.70 -35.50 -10.67
N THR A 64 -8.43 -36.56 -10.34
CA THR A 64 -9.60 -36.52 -9.46
C THR A 64 -9.19 -36.47 -7.99
N PRO A 65 -10.03 -35.95 -7.10
CA PRO A 65 -11.39 -35.45 -7.34
C PRO A 65 -11.42 -34.02 -7.90
N LEU A 66 -12.29 -33.75 -8.88
CA LEU A 66 -12.45 -32.43 -9.48
C LEU A 66 -13.65 -31.69 -8.89
N GLN A 67 -13.47 -30.38 -8.70
CA GLN A 67 -14.54 -29.45 -8.43
C GLN A 67 -14.27 -28.19 -9.25
N ALA A 68 -15.19 -27.89 -10.18
CA ALA A 68 -15.13 -26.70 -11.00
C ALA A 68 -16.12 -25.67 -10.46
N VAL A 69 -15.66 -24.43 -10.33
CA VAL A 69 -16.49 -23.26 -10.06
C VAL A 69 -16.37 -22.32 -11.25
N VAL A 70 -17.51 -21.90 -11.80
CA VAL A 70 -17.57 -20.92 -12.88
C VAL A 70 -18.35 -19.71 -12.36
N SER A 71 -17.74 -18.53 -12.40
CA SER A 71 -18.36 -17.28 -12.00
C SER A 71 -18.38 -16.31 -13.18
N LEU A 72 -19.51 -15.61 -13.35
CA LEU A 72 -19.76 -14.65 -14.42
C LEU A 72 -19.82 -13.23 -13.83
N TYR A 73 -19.02 -12.30 -14.35
CA TYR A 73 -18.99 -10.92 -13.90
C TYR A 73 -19.31 -9.93 -15.01
N GLY A 74 -20.18 -8.94 -14.73
CA GLY A 74 -20.48 -7.82 -15.62
C GLY A 74 -20.36 -6.51 -14.87
N GLY A 75 -19.56 -5.56 -15.40
CA GLY A 75 -19.31 -4.27 -14.73
C GLY A 75 -18.76 -4.40 -13.30
N GLY A 76 -18.02 -5.47 -13.00
CA GLY A 76 -17.50 -5.77 -11.66
C GLY A 76 -18.51 -6.41 -10.70
N LYS A 77 -19.78 -6.58 -11.09
CA LYS A 77 -20.81 -7.27 -10.32
C LYS A 77 -20.84 -8.76 -10.67
N LEU A 78 -20.96 -9.63 -9.67
CA LEU A 78 -21.23 -11.05 -9.88
C LEU A 78 -22.66 -11.21 -10.44
N LEU A 79 -22.77 -11.74 -11.66
CA LEU A 79 -24.05 -11.99 -12.34
C LEU A 79 -24.56 -13.41 -12.10
N GLY A 80 -23.64 -14.36 -11.92
CA GLY A 80 -23.99 -15.76 -11.70
C GLY A 80 -22.78 -16.58 -11.29
N ARG A 81 -23.05 -17.69 -10.59
CA ARG A 81 -22.02 -18.61 -10.09
C ARG A 81 -22.56 -20.02 -10.07
N GLY A 82 -21.83 -20.93 -10.69
CA GLY A 82 -22.14 -22.35 -10.71
C GLY A 82 -20.99 -23.19 -10.18
N ILE A 83 -21.32 -24.35 -9.63
CA ILE A 83 -20.37 -25.30 -9.05
C ILE A 83 -20.77 -26.68 -9.55
N SER A 84 -19.79 -27.48 -9.98
CA SER A 84 -20.00 -28.90 -10.28
C SER A 84 -18.82 -29.73 -9.77
N SER A 85 -19.09 -31.00 -9.48
CA SER A 85 -18.10 -32.00 -9.08
C SER A 85 -18.35 -33.26 -9.91
N GLN A 86 -17.48 -33.49 -10.88
CA GLN A 86 -17.52 -34.63 -11.80
C GLN A 86 -16.15 -35.31 -11.81
N ASP A 87 -16.08 -36.53 -12.33
CA ASP A 87 -14.80 -37.25 -12.47
C ASP A 87 -13.98 -36.76 -13.68
N GLU A 88 -14.62 -36.07 -14.62
CA GLU A 88 -14.00 -35.52 -15.82
C GLU A 88 -14.12 -33.98 -15.85
N LEU A 89 -13.09 -33.31 -16.38
CA LEU A 89 -12.98 -31.85 -16.37
C LEU A 89 -14.07 -31.17 -17.20
N CYS A 90 -14.29 -31.61 -18.44
CA CYS A 90 -15.26 -30.96 -19.33
C CYS A 90 -16.71 -31.10 -18.83
N PRO A 91 -17.19 -32.27 -18.35
CA PRO A 91 -18.48 -32.36 -17.68
C PRO A 91 -18.59 -31.44 -16.46
N ALA A 92 -17.55 -31.36 -15.61
CA ALA A 92 -17.54 -30.44 -14.48
C ALA A 92 -17.70 -28.97 -14.93
N LEU A 93 -16.91 -28.55 -15.92
CA LEU A 93 -16.97 -27.18 -16.45
C LEU A 93 -18.31 -26.89 -17.13
N HIS A 94 -18.85 -27.83 -17.89
CA HIS A 94 -20.11 -27.68 -18.61
C HIS A 94 -21.28 -27.45 -17.64
N GLU A 95 -21.44 -28.32 -16.64
CA GLU A 95 -22.49 -28.18 -15.63
C GLU A 95 -22.32 -26.91 -14.77
N ALA A 96 -21.09 -26.62 -14.34
CA ALA A 96 -20.82 -25.41 -13.58
C ALA A 96 -21.15 -24.15 -14.42
N THR A 97 -20.87 -24.18 -15.72
CA THR A 97 -21.21 -23.06 -16.62
C THR A 97 -22.71 -22.89 -16.76
N LEU A 98 -23.45 -23.96 -17.05
CA LEU A 98 -24.92 -23.90 -17.18
C LEU A 98 -25.58 -23.37 -15.90
N ALA A 99 -25.10 -23.81 -14.73
CA ALA A 99 -25.56 -23.30 -13.45
C ALA A 99 -25.21 -21.81 -13.26
N ALA A 100 -24.02 -21.37 -13.70
CA ALA A 100 -23.62 -19.97 -13.63
C ALA A 100 -24.49 -19.05 -14.49
N ILE A 101 -25.02 -19.56 -15.62
CA ILE A 101 -25.89 -18.81 -16.52
C ILE A 101 -27.39 -19.13 -16.34
N ASP A 102 -27.82 -19.73 -15.22
CA ASP A 102 -29.24 -20.03 -15.04
C ASP A 102 -30.09 -18.77 -14.81
N GLY A 103 -29.50 -17.74 -14.22
CA GLY A 103 -30.16 -16.46 -13.97
C GLY A 103 -30.40 -15.63 -15.24
N LYS A 104 -31.56 -14.98 -15.32
CA LYS A 104 -31.91 -14.08 -16.45
C LYS A 104 -30.84 -13.02 -16.70
N GLU A 105 -30.38 -12.34 -15.65
CA GLU A 105 -29.35 -11.30 -15.73
C GLU A 105 -28.02 -11.87 -16.28
N ALA A 106 -27.64 -13.08 -15.88
CA ALA A 106 -26.45 -13.75 -16.39
C ALA A 106 -26.58 -14.07 -17.89
N ARG A 107 -27.71 -14.64 -18.33
CA ARG A 107 -27.97 -15.00 -19.75
C ARG A 107 -27.93 -13.80 -20.67
N GLU A 108 -28.55 -12.70 -20.27
CA GLU A 108 -28.61 -11.47 -21.06
C GLU A 108 -27.24 -10.76 -21.16
N ASN A 109 -26.25 -11.18 -20.34
CA ASN A 109 -24.95 -10.53 -20.26
C ASN A 109 -23.75 -11.43 -20.61
N VAL A 110 -23.96 -12.64 -21.13
CA VAL A 110 -22.88 -13.60 -21.44
C VAL A 110 -21.80 -13.01 -22.36
N GLU A 111 -22.19 -12.25 -23.38
CA GLU A 111 -21.24 -11.71 -24.37
C GLU A 111 -20.28 -10.69 -23.75
N GLN A 112 -20.80 -9.74 -22.97
CA GLN A 112 -20.04 -8.68 -22.31
C GLN A 112 -19.41 -9.07 -20.97
N ALA A 113 -19.77 -10.23 -20.44
CA ALA A 113 -19.28 -10.67 -19.15
C ALA A 113 -17.89 -11.34 -19.24
N ARG A 114 -17.18 -11.29 -18.10
CA ARG A 114 -15.90 -11.97 -17.88
C ARG A 114 -16.12 -13.23 -17.08
N PHE A 115 -15.49 -14.30 -17.50
CA PHE A 115 -15.51 -15.57 -16.79
C PHE A 115 -14.33 -15.70 -15.82
N VAL A 116 -14.62 -16.24 -14.63
CA VAL A 116 -13.64 -16.75 -13.68
C VAL A 116 -13.90 -18.24 -13.51
N VAL A 117 -12.85 -19.04 -13.67
CA VAL A 117 -12.92 -20.50 -13.53
C VAL A 117 -11.94 -20.92 -12.44
N GLU A 118 -12.44 -21.67 -11.45
CA GLU A 118 -11.62 -22.18 -10.34
C GLU A 118 -11.76 -23.69 -10.24
N LEU A 119 -10.62 -24.38 -10.22
CA LEU A 119 -10.48 -25.80 -9.89
C LEU A 119 -10.06 -25.90 -8.42
N THR A 120 -11.04 -25.77 -7.53
CA THR A 120 -10.81 -25.48 -6.10
C THR A 120 -10.00 -26.56 -5.38
N ARG A 121 -10.13 -27.83 -5.78
CA ARG A 121 -9.35 -28.95 -5.21
C ARG A 121 -7.91 -29.04 -5.71
N HIS A 122 -7.55 -28.21 -6.68
CA HIS A 122 -6.22 -28.16 -7.29
C HIS A 122 -5.53 -26.82 -7.05
N GLY A 123 -6.18 -25.88 -6.34
CA GLY A 123 -5.65 -24.54 -6.11
C GLY A 123 -5.36 -23.77 -7.40
N TYR A 124 -6.06 -24.10 -8.49
CA TYR A 124 -5.82 -23.52 -9.80
C TYR A 124 -7.01 -22.67 -10.23
N GLY A 125 -6.79 -21.38 -10.45
CA GLY A 125 -7.79 -20.46 -10.94
C GLY A 125 -7.35 -19.75 -12.20
N MET A 126 -8.31 -19.24 -12.94
CA MET A 126 -8.06 -18.41 -14.12
C MET A 126 -9.18 -17.40 -14.30
N VAL A 127 -8.81 -16.21 -14.76
CA VAL A 127 -9.73 -15.11 -15.02
C VAL A 127 -9.51 -14.57 -16.42
N GLU A 128 -10.62 -14.36 -17.11
CA GLU A 128 -10.63 -13.72 -18.40
C GLU A 128 -10.37 -12.22 -18.27
N VAL A 129 -9.44 -11.73 -19.09
CA VAL A 129 -9.06 -10.32 -19.16
C VAL A 129 -9.11 -9.85 -20.62
N GLU A 130 -9.04 -8.54 -20.81
CA GLU A 130 -8.95 -7.99 -22.16
C GLU A 130 -7.69 -8.53 -22.86
N GLY A 131 -7.89 -9.21 -24.00
CA GLY A 131 -6.80 -9.79 -24.78
C GLY A 131 -6.24 -11.13 -24.29
N GLY A 132 -6.85 -11.80 -23.30
CA GLY A 132 -6.41 -13.15 -22.91
C GLY A 132 -6.99 -13.71 -21.61
N VAL A 133 -6.32 -14.72 -21.07
CA VAL A 133 -6.68 -15.38 -19.81
C VAL A 133 -5.45 -15.46 -18.92
N VAL A 134 -5.58 -14.99 -17.68
CA VAL A 134 -4.50 -14.97 -16.70
C VAL A 134 -4.78 -15.94 -15.56
N GLU A 135 -3.71 -16.43 -14.96
CA GLU A 135 -3.76 -17.26 -13.75
C GLU A 135 -4.36 -16.46 -12.58
N LEU A 136 -5.11 -17.16 -11.72
CA LEU A 136 -5.68 -16.62 -10.49
C LEU A 136 -5.25 -17.52 -9.33
N ILE A 137 -4.54 -16.96 -8.36
CA ILE A 137 -4.10 -17.64 -7.14
C ILE A 137 -4.64 -16.85 -5.95
N ASP A 138 -5.51 -17.46 -5.16
CA ASP A 138 -6.12 -16.85 -3.97
C ASP A 138 -6.72 -15.46 -4.26
N GLY A 139 -7.38 -15.32 -5.41
CA GLY A 139 -7.98 -14.05 -5.86
C GLY A 139 -7.00 -13.03 -6.46
N HIS A 140 -5.73 -13.40 -6.66
CA HIS A 140 -4.69 -12.53 -7.20
C HIS A 140 -4.18 -13.02 -8.56
N VAL A 141 -3.88 -12.09 -9.46
CA VAL A 141 -3.22 -12.38 -10.73
C VAL A 141 -1.71 -12.24 -10.55
N PRO A 142 -0.92 -13.33 -10.63
CA PRO A 142 0.52 -13.26 -10.42
C PRO A 142 1.21 -12.57 -11.60
N VAL A 143 2.14 -11.66 -11.30
CA VAL A 143 3.06 -11.09 -12.29
C VAL A 143 4.29 -11.99 -12.37
N ARG A 144 4.36 -12.84 -13.40
CA ARG A 144 5.43 -13.85 -13.55
C ARG A 144 6.73 -13.30 -14.16
N SER A 145 6.63 -12.22 -14.94
CA SER A 145 7.76 -11.54 -15.54
C SER A 145 7.75 -10.06 -15.15
N LEU A 146 8.88 -9.58 -14.67
CA LEU A 146 9.10 -8.16 -14.43
C LEU A 146 10.14 -7.66 -15.41
N ASP A 147 9.70 -6.89 -16.42
CA ASP A 147 10.58 -6.22 -17.36
C ASP A 147 10.46 -4.69 -17.25
N LYS A 148 11.36 -3.97 -17.93
CA LYS A 148 11.40 -2.51 -17.90
C LYS A 148 10.17 -1.87 -18.53
N GLN A 149 9.57 -2.48 -19.55
CA GLN A 149 8.40 -1.94 -20.23
C GLN A 149 7.16 -2.04 -19.33
N LEU A 150 6.98 -3.19 -18.68
CA LEU A 150 5.94 -3.39 -17.68
C LEU A 150 6.13 -2.41 -16.51
N LEU A 151 7.36 -2.28 -15.99
CA LEU A 151 7.64 -1.35 -14.89
C LEU A 151 7.28 0.10 -15.27
N ARG A 152 7.67 0.56 -16.46
CA ARG A 152 7.29 1.90 -16.97
C ARG A 152 5.78 2.06 -17.05
N ARG A 153 5.07 1.07 -17.60
CA ARG A 153 3.60 1.10 -17.67
C ARG A 153 2.98 1.21 -16.27
N ARG A 154 3.48 0.45 -15.28
CA ARG A 154 2.99 0.52 -13.90
C ARG A 154 3.29 1.86 -13.24
N ILE A 155 4.43 2.48 -13.56
CA ILE A 155 4.74 3.85 -13.13
C ILE A 155 3.74 4.84 -13.73
N ASP A 156 3.43 4.74 -15.02
CA ASP A 156 2.47 5.62 -15.70
C ASP A 156 1.04 5.46 -15.16
N GLU A 157 0.60 4.21 -14.94
CA GLU A 157 -0.69 3.89 -14.31
C GLU A 157 -0.76 4.42 -12.88
N GLY A 158 0.31 4.25 -12.10
CA GLY A 158 0.44 4.81 -10.75
C GLY A 158 0.39 6.34 -10.75
N ARG A 159 1.07 7.00 -11.68
CA ARG A 159 1.01 8.46 -11.87
C ARG A 159 -0.42 8.91 -12.17
N ALA A 160 -1.10 8.25 -13.11
CA ALA A 160 -2.48 8.58 -13.46
C ALA A 160 -3.43 8.41 -12.26
N TYR A 161 -3.27 7.34 -11.48
CA TYR A 161 -4.03 7.12 -10.25
C TYR A 161 -3.78 8.23 -9.22
N LEU A 162 -2.51 8.58 -8.95
CA LEU A 162 -2.15 9.62 -7.99
C LEU A 162 -2.73 11.00 -8.36
N LEU A 163 -2.76 11.33 -9.66
CA LEU A 163 -3.40 12.55 -10.15
C LEU A 163 -4.92 12.50 -10.02
N ARG A 164 -5.54 11.33 -10.20
CA ARG A 164 -6.99 11.13 -10.07
C ARG A 164 -7.49 11.26 -8.63
N VAL A 165 -6.72 10.79 -7.65
CA VAL A 165 -7.12 10.82 -6.22
C VAL A 165 -6.90 12.17 -5.54
N MET A 166 -6.29 13.12 -6.24
CA MET A 166 -6.06 14.47 -5.75
C MET A 166 -7.27 15.34 -6.10
N ASP A 167 -7.83 16.01 -5.10
CA ASP A 167 -8.95 16.92 -5.30
C ASP A 167 -8.52 18.08 -6.20
N PRO A 168 -9.25 18.34 -7.30
CA PRO A 168 -8.82 19.32 -8.31
C PRO A 168 -8.93 20.76 -7.82
N GLY A 169 -9.76 21.05 -6.82
CA GLY A 169 -9.93 22.40 -6.28
C GLY A 169 -8.99 22.69 -5.12
N LEU A 170 -8.84 21.73 -4.21
CA LEU A 170 -8.13 21.91 -2.95
C LEU A 170 -6.71 21.33 -2.95
N GLY A 171 -6.37 20.43 -3.88
CA GLY A 171 -5.06 19.79 -3.96
C GLY A 171 -4.78 18.74 -2.88
N GLY A 172 -5.68 18.55 -1.92
CA GLY A 172 -5.60 17.47 -0.95
C GLY A 172 -5.94 16.11 -1.56
N VAL A 173 -5.52 15.01 -0.95
CA VAL A 173 -5.70 13.66 -1.48
C VAL A 173 -6.73 12.87 -0.68
N HIS A 174 -7.64 12.23 -1.40
CA HIS A 174 -8.62 11.31 -0.85
C HIS A 174 -7.95 10.03 -0.33
N LYS A 175 -8.42 9.51 0.81
CA LYS A 175 -7.89 8.25 1.34
C LYS A 175 -8.60 7.05 0.74
N TYR A 176 -9.90 7.16 0.52
CA TYR A 176 -10.73 6.04 0.12
C TYR A 176 -11.38 6.30 -1.24
N TYR A 177 -11.38 5.25 -2.06
CA TYR A 177 -12.12 5.17 -3.30
C TYR A 177 -13.15 4.04 -3.21
N HIS A 178 -14.40 4.38 -3.45
CA HIS A 178 -15.55 3.49 -3.42
C HIS A 178 -15.84 3.02 -4.84
N ALA A 179 -15.20 1.91 -5.24
CA ALA A 179 -15.35 1.34 -6.58
C ALA A 179 -16.81 1.12 -7.04
N PRO A 180 -17.76 0.64 -6.20
CA PRO A 180 -19.13 0.43 -6.63
C PRO A 180 -19.87 1.71 -7.07
N SER A 181 -19.50 2.87 -6.51
CA SER A 181 -20.11 4.17 -6.82
C SER A 181 -19.20 5.08 -7.64
N ASP A 182 -18.03 4.59 -8.05
CA ASP A 182 -16.97 5.35 -8.70
C ASP A 182 -16.68 6.72 -8.04
N SER A 183 -16.64 6.74 -6.71
CA SER A 183 -16.55 7.98 -5.94
C SER A 183 -15.45 7.95 -4.87
N PHE A 184 -14.95 9.12 -4.49
CA PHE A 184 -14.00 9.28 -3.38
C PHE A 184 -14.72 9.66 -2.08
N ASP A 185 -14.07 9.44 -0.94
CA ASP A 185 -14.54 9.94 0.35
C ASP A 185 -14.49 11.47 0.44
N GLU A 186 -15.28 12.10 1.32
CA GLU A 186 -15.32 13.57 1.45
C GLU A 186 -14.10 14.15 2.21
N GLN A 187 -13.21 13.28 2.72
CA GLN A 187 -12.09 13.66 3.57
C GLN A 187 -10.77 13.70 2.80
N LEU A 188 -10.12 14.85 2.80
CA LEU A 188 -8.78 15.02 2.26
C LEU A 188 -7.74 14.85 3.37
N HIS A 189 -6.76 13.98 3.15
CA HIS A 189 -5.84 13.57 4.22
C HIS A 189 -4.42 14.08 3.97
N THR A 190 -3.88 14.83 4.92
CA THR A 190 -2.56 15.47 4.80
C THR A 190 -1.42 14.47 4.57
N ILE A 191 -1.44 13.32 5.24
CA ILE A 191 -0.40 12.30 5.09
C ILE A 191 -0.38 11.67 3.68
N TYR A 192 -1.56 11.52 3.08
CA TYR A 192 -1.69 11.03 1.71
C TYR A 192 -1.30 12.11 0.71
N THR A 193 -1.70 13.36 0.94
CA THR A 193 -1.23 14.51 0.15
C THR A 193 0.30 14.60 0.16
N ALA A 194 0.93 14.50 1.33
CA ALA A 194 2.38 14.55 1.47
C ALA A 194 3.06 13.44 0.69
N SER A 195 2.58 12.19 0.84
CA SER A 195 3.14 11.03 0.13
C SER A 195 2.95 11.13 -1.39
N THR A 196 1.79 11.63 -1.84
CA THR A 196 1.52 11.88 -3.27
C THR A 196 2.44 12.96 -3.82
N VAL A 197 2.56 14.12 -3.15
CA VAL A 197 3.47 15.20 -3.56
C VAL A 197 4.91 14.71 -3.62
N TYR A 198 5.38 13.98 -2.61
CA TYR A 198 6.72 13.36 -2.61
C TYR A 198 6.90 12.47 -3.84
N THR A 199 5.93 11.60 -4.13
CA THR A 199 6.01 10.67 -5.26
C THR A 199 6.01 11.40 -6.60
N LEU A 200 5.17 12.43 -6.77
CA LEU A 200 5.14 13.24 -7.98
C LEU A 200 6.45 14.02 -8.20
N LEU A 201 7.10 14.49 -7.12
CA LEU A 201 8.43 15.09 -7.19
C LEU A 201 9.47 14.09 -7.70
N MET A 202 9.48 12.86 -7.16
CA MET A 202 10.39 11.79 -7.64
C MET A 202 10.12 11.42 -9.10
N LEU A 203 8.84 11.35 -9.52
CA LEU A 203 8.49 11.06 -10.91
C LEU A 203 8.94 12.17 -11.85
N ARG A 204 8.80 13.43 -11.45
CA ARG A 204 9.28 14.59 -12.22
C ARG A 204 10.80 14.59 -12.38
N GLU A 205 11.53 14.20 -11.34
CA GLU A 205 12.99 14.05 -11.41
C GLU A 205 13.39 12.92 -12.37
N HIS A 206 12.65 11.80 -12.36
CA HIS A 206 12.94 10.65 -13.22
C HIS A 206 12.62 10.88 -14.71
N ASP A 207 11.59 11.68 -15.01
CA ASP A 207 11.16 12.04 -16.37
C ASP A 207 10.99 13.57 -16.48
N PRO A 208 12.08 14.33 -16.72
CA PRO A 208 12.01 15.79 -16.77
C PRO A 208 11.14 16.35 -17.91
N GLU A 209 11.09 15.67 -19.06
CA GLU A 209 10.34 16.11 -20.23
C GLU A 209 8.83 15.91 -20.04
N GLY A 210 8.40 14.75 -19.52
CA GLY A 210 7.00 14.52 -19.14
C GLY A 210 6.60 15.17 -17.80
N GLY A 211 7.59 15.45 -16.95
CA GLY A 211 7.44 15.92 -15.58
C GLY A 211 6.99 17.37 -15.43
N GLU A 212 7.08 18.20 -16.48
CA GLU A 212 6.57 19.58 -16.40
C GLU A 212 5.04 19.61 -16.21
N SER A 213 4.33 18.62 -16.75
CA SER A 213 2.89 18.44 -16.50
C SER A 213 2.55 18.20 -15.01
N LEU A 214 3.51 17.74 -14.22
CA LEU A 214 3.34 17.46 -12.80
C LEU A 214 3.53 18.71 -11.92
N ARG A 215 4.10 19.79 -12.46
CA ARG A 215 4.41 20.99 -11.69
C ARG A 215 3.17 21.56 -11.02
N GLU A 216 2.10 21.76 -11.79
CA GLU A 216 0.88 22.38 -11.27
C GLU A 216 0.19 21.51 -10.20
N PRO A 217 0.00 20.19 -10.40
CA PRO A 217 -0.50 19.30 -9.34
C PRO A 217 0.37 19.28 -8.07
N ILE A 218 1.70 19.26 -8.23
CA ILE A 218 2.66 19.34 -7.11
C ILE A 218 2.44 20.62 -6.31
N MET A 219 2.34 21.77 -6.99
CA MET A 219 2.18 23.06 -6.32
C MET A 219 0.82 23.22 -5.63
N ARG A 220 -0.26 22.66 -6.19
CA ARG A 220 -1.55 22.59 -5.49
C ARG A 220 -1.47 21.76 -4.22
N GLY A 221 -0.89 20.56 -4.31
CA GLY A 221 -0.67 19.71 -3.13
C GLY A 221 0.22 20.39 -2.08
N ALA A 222 1.26 21.10 -2.50
CA ALA A 222 2.12 21.90 -1.62
C ALA A 222 1.33 23.00 -0.89
N GLY A 223 0.44 23.71 -1.61
CA GLY A 223 -0.48 24.68 -1.02
C GLY A 223 -1.37 24.07 0.05
N PHE A 224 -1.97 22.91 -0.23
CA PHE A 224 -2.76 22.17 0.75
C PHE A 224 -1.95 21.81 2.00
N LEU A 225 -0.72 21.28 1.84
CA LEU A 225 0.14 20.93 2.98
C LEU A 225 0.40 22.13 3.88
N LEU A 226 0.76 23.28 3.31
CA LEU A 226 1.00 24.51 4.07
C LEU A 226 -0.26 25.02 4.77
N GLU A 227 -1.43 24.91 4.13
CA GLU A 227 -2.72 25.29 4.71
C GLU A 227 -3.06 24.41 5.94
N MET A 228 -2.70 23.13 5.90
CA MET A 228 -2.97 22.19 6.99
C MET A 228 -2.05 22.36 8.20
N GLN A 229 -1.00 23.18 8.10
CA GLN A 229 -0.09 23.44 9.22
C GLN A 229 -0.72 24.39 10.25
N ARG A 230 -0.70 23.99 11.52
CA ARG A 230 -1.19 24.80 12.63
C ARG A 230 -0.14 25.82 13.09
N LYS A 231 -0.34 27.09 12.72
CA LYS A 231 0.49 28.21 13.17
C LYS A 231 -0.15 28.94 14.36
N ALA A 232 -0.04 28.36 15.56
CA ALA A 232 -0.60 28.90 16.80
C ALA A 232 0.43 28.91 17.95
N PRO A 233 1.34 29.89 18.00
CA PRO A 233 2.38 29.96 19.03
C PRO A 233 1.84 29.84 20.46
N GLY A 234 2.51 29.03 21.28
CA GLY A 234 2.11 28.78 22.67
C GLY A 234 0.83 27.96 22.86
N LYS A 235 0.24 27.41 21.78
CA LYS A 235 -0.92 26.51 21.84
C LYS A 235 -0.51 25.08 21.48
N PRO A 236 -1.24 24.06 21.97
CA PRO A 236 -1.02 22.67 21.58
C PRO A 236 -1.03 22.50 20.05
N GLY A 237 -0.13 21.65 19.57
CA GLY A 237 0.01 21.34 18.14
C GLY A 237 0.56 22.48 17.29
N HIS A 238 1.20 23.51 17.88
CA HIS A 238 1.91 24.50 17.07
C HIS A 238 2.98 23.82 16.22
N GLY A 239 2.87 23.94 14.90
CA GLY A 239 3.75 23.33 13.91
C GLY A 239 3.31 21.98 13.39
N ALA A 240 2.40 21.30 14.11
CA ALA A 240 1.75 20.09 13.64
C ALA A 240 0.88 20.36 12.40
N PHE A 241 0.52 19.28 11.70
CA PHE A 241 -0.44 19.33 10.61
C PHE A 241 -1.72 18.62 11.01
N HIS A 242 -2.86 19.25 10.74
CA HIS A 242 -4.16 18.60 10.87
C HIS A 242 -4.19 17.31 10.05
N TYR A 243 -4.76 16.25 10.61
CA TYR A 243 -4.74 14.93 9.99
C TYR A 243 -5.56 14.88 8.69
N SER A 244 -6.78 15.43 8.72
CA SER A 244 -7.65 15.55 7.56
C SER A 244 -8.43 16.88 7.52
N LEU A 245 -9.03 17.15 6.35
CA LEU A 245 -9.96 18.22 6.07
C LEU A 245 -11.25 17.62 5.48
N ASP A 246 -12.39 17.95 6.08
CA ASP A 246 -13.70 17.75 5.45
C ASP A 246 -13.85 18.76 4.31
N ARG A 247 -13.94 18.30 3.06
CA ARG A 247 -13.96 19.23 1.92
C ARG A 247 -15.28 19.98 1.77
N LEU A 248 -16.39 19.44 2.28
CA LEU A 248 -17.71 20.07 2.19
C LEU A 248 -17.87 21.15 3.25
N GLN A 249 -17.51 20.82 4.50
CA GLN A 249 -17.61 21.73 5.64
C GLN A 249 -16.41 22.67 5.76
N ARG A 250 -15.29 22.34 5.09
CA ARG A 250 -14.00 23.04 5.18
C ARG A 250 -13.44 23.04 6.60
N GLU A 251 -13.75 21.98 7.35
CA GLU A 251 -13.33 21.80 8.74
C GLU A 251 -12.13 20.86 8.83
N ARG A 252 -11.13 21.27 9.61
CA ARG A 252 -9.93 20.47 9.84
C ARG A 252 -10.13 19.60 11.08
N GLU A 253 -9.80 18.32 10.98
CA GLU A 253 -9.88 17.43 12.13
C GLU A 253 -8.96 17.95 13.26
N PRO A 254 -9.45 18.08 14.50
CA PRO A 254 -8.63 18.45 15.66
C PRO A 254 -7.77 17.27 16.14
N ARG A 255 -6.94 16.74 15.24
CA ARG A 255 -6.06 15.60 15.43
C ARG A 255 -4.73 15.85 14.71
N PHE A 256 -3.65 15.55 15.41
CA PHE A 256 -2.28 15.64 14.94
C PHE A 256 -1.59 14.30 15.12
N VAL A 257 -0.95 13.81 14.06
CA VAL A 257 -0.25 12.52 14.06
C VAL A 257 1.20 12.75 13.67
N VAL A 258 2.15 12.20 14.42
CA VAL A 258 3.58 12.39 14.15
C VAL A 258 3.99 11.85 12.80
N GLY A 259 3.35 10.76 12.34
CA GLY A 259 3.54 10.22 10.99
C GLY A 259 3.11 11.19 9.88
N THR A 260 2.05 11.98 10.10
CA THR A 260 1.64 13.03 9.17
C THR A 260 2.72 14.11 9.07
N ALA A 261 3.15 14.66 10.20
CA ALA A 261 4.20 15.68 10.21
C ALA A 261 5.52 15.17 9.61
N SER A 262 5.92 13.94 9.95
CA SER A 262 7.15 13.31 9.45
C SER A 262 7.15 13.17 7.93
N LYS A 263 6.08 12.65 7.35
CA LYS A 263 6.00 12.52 5.88
C LYS A 263 5.87 13.87 5.19
N THR A 264 5.18 14.84 5.79
CA THR A 264 5.12 16.20 5.26
C THR A 264 6.51 16.87 5.25
N ILE A 265 7.33 16.65 6.28
CA ILE A 265 8.73 17.13 6.29
C ILE A 265 9.51 16.60 5.09
N PHE A 266 9.35 15.32 4.71
CA PHE A 266 10.02 14.77 3.53
C PHE A 266 9.68 15.55 2.26
N SER A 267 8.39 15.79 2.05
CA SER A 267 7.89 16.50 0.86
C SER A 267 8.31 17.97 0.86
N LEU A 268 8.29 18.62 2.04
CA LEU A 268 8.68 20.03 2.17
C LEU A 268 10.18 20.25 1.90
N ILE A 269 11.06 19.32 2.28
CA ILE A 269 12.48 19.38 1.93
C ILE A 269 12.64 19.36 0.40
N LEU A 270 12.01 18.40 -0.29
CA LEU A 270 12.08 18.30 -1.76
C LEU A 270 11.42 19.50 -2.47
N LEU A 271 10.34 20.05 -1.92
CA LEU A 271 9.72 21.27 -2.43
C LEU A 271 10.64 22.48 -2.30
N HIS A 272 11.37 22.58 -1.19
CA HIS A 272 12.39 23.62 -1.01
C HIS A 272 13.51 23.48 -2.02
N GLU A 273 14.04 22.26 -2.22
CA GLU A 273 15.08 21.98 -3.22
C GLU A 273 14.61 22.32 -4.64
N LEU A 274 13.35 22.01 -4.96
CA LEU A 274 12.76 22.29 -6.26
C LEU A 274 12.59 23.79 -6.53
N THR A 275 12.12 24.53 -5.54
CA THR A 275 11.61 25.91 -5.74
C THR A 275 12.56 26.99 -5.25
N GLY A 276 13.46 26.64 -4.33
CA GLY A 276 14.26 27.59 -3.55
C GLY A 276 13.46 28.39 -2.52
N ASP A 277 12.14 28.19 -2.39
CA ASP A 277 11.30 28.98 -1.50
C ASP A 277 11.50 28.54 -0.03
N ALA A 278 11.89 29.49 0.81
CA ALA A 278 12.16 29.26 2.23
C ALA A 278 10.92 28.82 3.01
N VAL A 279 9.70 29.13 2.52
CA VAL A 279 8.44 28.77 3.22
C VAL A 279 8.35 27.27 3.50
N TYR A 280 8.86 26.44 2.60
CA TYR A 280 8.81 24.99 2.76
C TYR A 280 9.79 24.50 3.83
N MET A 281 11.02 25.00 3.82
CA MET A 281 12.01 24.65 4.83
C MET A 281 11.62 25.18 6.22
N ASP A 282 11.07 26.39 6.30
CA ASP A 282 10.58 26.96 7.56
C ASP A 282 9.38 26.16 8.10
N SER A 283 8.49 25.73 7.22
CA SER A 283 7.39 24.82 7.58
C SER A 283 7.91 23.47 8.08
N ALA A 284 8.96 22.92 7.45
CA ALA A 284 9.57 21.65 7.85
C ALA A 284 10.25 21.77 9.24
N ARG A 285 10.98 22.85 9.49
CA ARG A 285 11.57 23.14 10.82
C ARG A 285 10.50 23.25 11.89
N LEU A 286 9.43 24.01 11.61
CA LEU A 286 8.34 24.20 12.55
C LEU A 286 7.61 22.89 12.87
N ALA A 287 7.49 22.00 11.88
CA ALA A 287 6.95 20.67 12.09
C ALA A 287 7.88 19.78 12.93
N ALA A 288 9.19 19.86 12.70
CA ALA A 288 10.18 19.14 13.48
C ALA A 288 10.24 19.64 14.94
N ASP A 289 10.10 20.95 15.18
CA ASP A 289 9.95 21.50 16.52
C ASP A 289 8.75 20.86 17.25
N TRP A 290 7.61 20.67 16.56
CA TRP A 290 6.49 19.92 17.15
C TRP A 290 6.83 18.45 17.40
N LEU A 291 7.50 17.76 16.48
CA LEU A 291 7.94 16.37 16.68
C LEU A 291 8.81 16.21 17.93
N LEU A 292 9.69 17.17 18.22
CA LEU A 292 10.49 17.15 19.45
C LEU A 292 9.64 17.21 20.72
N THR A 293 8.47 17.86 20.68
CA THR A 293 7.54 17.88 21.83
C THR A 293 6.84 16.55 22.05
N MET A 294 6.81 15.67 21.04
CA MET A 294 6.21 14.34 21.07
C MET A 294 7.24 13.24 21.37
N GLN A 295 8.53 13.56 21.34
CA GLN A 295 9.61 12.63 21.69
C GLN A 295 9.81 12.60 23.20
N ARG A 296 9.81 11.40 23.78
CA ARG A 296 10.10 11.19 25.20
C ARG A 296 11.60 11.22 25.47
N PRO A 297 12.04 11.42 26.73
CA PRO A 297 13.47 11.44 27.08
C PRO A 297 14.25 10.18 26.67
N ASP A 298 13.60 9.01 26.63
CA ASP A 298 14.18 7.73 26.22
C ASP A 298 14.31 7.56 24.70
N GLY A 299 13.75 8.49 23.91
CA GLY A 299 13.77 8.43 22.45
C GLY A 299 12.52 7.80 21.82
N SER A 300 11.63 7.19 22.61
CA SER A 300 10.31 6.75 22.15
C SER A 300 9.44 7.95 21.75
N VAL A 301 8.40 7.72 20.95
CA VAL A 301 7.58 8.79 20.37
C VAL A 301 6.10 8.57 20.68
N GLN A 302 5.46 9.61 21.20
CA GLN A 302 4.01 9.69 21.33
C GLN A 302 3.37 9.89 19.95
N PRO A 303 2.48 8.98 19.50
CA PRO A 303 2.12 8.87 18.09
C PRO A 303 1.16 9.96 17.62
N GLU A 304 0.33 10.50 18.51
CA GLU A 304 -0.68 11.47 18.17
C GLU A 304 -1.14 12.31 19.36
N ALA A 305 -1.69 13.48 19.03
CA ALA A 305 -2.43 14.35 19.93
C ALA A 305 -3.80 14.66 19.32
N ASN A 306 -4.86 14.57 20.12
CA ASN A 306 -6.24 14.82 19.70
C ASN A 306 -7.04 15.52 20.80
N VAL A 307 -8.27 15.92 20.51
CA VAL A 307 -9.17 16.50 21.52
C VAL A 307 -10.08 15.43 22.14
N ASP A 308 -10.25 15.49 23.45
CA ASP A 308 -11.24 14.67 24.17
C ASP A 308 -12.68 15.20 23.98
N ALA A 309 -13.66 14.52 24.57
CA ALA A 309 -15.07 14.93 24.53
C ALA A 309 -15.34 16.29 25.19
N GLN A 310 -14.40 16.82 25.99
CA GLN A 310 -14.47 18.13 26.62
C GLN A 310 -13.66 19.20 25.85
N GLY A 311 -13.13 18.86 24.66
CA GLY A 311 -12.35 19.77 23.82
C GLY A 311 -10.92 20.02 24.33
N ARG A 312 -10.41 19.22 25.28
CA ARG A 312 -9.05 19.34 25.80
C ARG A 312 -8.10 18.51 24.96
N TRP A 313 -6.93 19.05 24.67
CA TRP A 313 -5.87 18.30 24.00
C TRP A 313 -5.32 17.23 24.93
N ILE A 314 -5.33 15.99 24.44
CA ILE A 314 -4.71 14.83 25.06
C ILE A 314 -3.66 14.27 24.10
N VAL A 315 -2.63 13.65 24.67
CA VAL A 315 -1.59 12.96 23.92
C VAL A 315 -1.71 11.47 24.22
N THR A 316 -1.64 10.65 23.19
CA THR A 316 -1.74 9.20 23.34
C THR A 316 -0.45 8.64 23.94
N GLU A 317 -0.57 7.82 24.99
CA GLU A 317 0.58 7.22 25.66
C GLU A 317 1.12 5.95 24.98
N ARG A 318 0.36 5.37 24.06
CA ARG A 318 0.77 4.18 23.29
C ARG A 318 2.00 4.48 22.43
N GLU A 319 2.74 3.45 22.07
CA GLU A 319 3.85 3.55 21.11
C GLU A 319 3.53 2.81 19.79
N SER A 320 4.04 3.34 18.68
CA SER A 320 3.98 2.74 17.35
C SER A 320 5.36 2.76 16.72
N MET A 321 5.98 1.59 16.50
CA MET A 321 7.32 1.50 15.93
C MET A 321 7.38 2.05 14.50
N LEU A 322 6.28 1.96 13.75
CA LEU A 322 6.14 2.64 12.46
C LEU A 322 6.26 4.16 12.59
N TYR A 323 5.62 4.77 13.59
CA TYR A 323 5.65 6.22 13.77
C TYR A 323 6.96 6.71 14.37
N THR A 324 7.53 5.95 15.33
CA THR A 324 8.87 6.18 15.87
C THR A 324 9.92 6.18 14.75
N GLY A 325 9.88 5.20 13.84
CA GLY A 325 10.76 5.16 12.67
C GLY A 325 10.56 6.33 11.71
N GLN A 326 9.31 6.76 11.46
CA GLN A 326 9.04 7.94 10.62
C GLN A 326 9.64 9.23 11.19
N VAL A 327 9.57 9.43 12.51
CA VAL A 327 10.20 10.57 13.18
C VAL A 327 11.72 10.51 13.08
N LEU A 328 12.32 9.32 13.26
CA LEU A 328 13.76 9.14 13.07
C LEU A 328 14.20 9.56 11.66
N SER A 329 13.52 9.09 10.61
CA SER A 329 13.80 9.50 9.24
C SER A 329 13.63 11.02 9.03
N ALA A 330 12.58 11.63 9.61
CA ALA A 330 12.29 13.06 9.43
C ALA A 330 13.38 13.95 10.02
N LEU A 331 13.77 13.67 11.27
CA LEU A 331 14.83 14.42 11.95
C LEU A 331 16.19 14.20 11.27
N SER A 332 16.49 12.97 10.84
CA SER A 332 17.73 12.65 10.13
C SER A 332 17.84 13.36 8.77
N ARG A 333 16.76 13.36 7.99
CA ARG A 333 16.72 14.06 6.69
C ARG A 333 16.76 15.57 6.86
N LEU A 334 16.06 16.11 7.85
CA LEU A 334 16.10 17.55 8.13
C LEU A 334 17.50 17.99 8.56
N HIS A 335 18.18 17.21 9.42
CA HIS A 335 19.58 17.47 9.74
C HIS A 335 20.45 17.56 8.48
N ARG A 336 20.33 16.59 7.55
CA ARG A 336 21.09 16.62 6.30
C ARG A 336 20.78 17.84 5.44
N ALA A 337 19.53 18.29 5.44
CA ALA A 337 19.11 19.44 4.65
C ALA A 337 19.52 20.79 5.27
N THR A 338 19.65 20.90 6.59
CA THR A 338 19.90 22.18 7.27
C THR A 338 21.25 22.29 7.98
N GLY A 339 21.90 21.17 8.28
CA GLY A 339 23.12 21.09 9.10
C GLY A 339 22.89 21.35 10.60
N GLU A 340 21.66 21.57 11.06
CA GLU A 340 21.38 21.88 12.47
C GLU A 340 21.57 20.62 13.35
N ALA A 341 22.51 20.69 14.29
CA ALA A 341 22.91 19.54 15.13
C ALA A 341 21.77 19.01 16.03
N ARG A 342 20.89 19.89 16.51
CA ARG A 342 19.75 19.52 17.39
C ARG A 342 18.85 18.43 16.80
N TRP A 343 18.73 18.39 15.47
CA TRP A 343 17.94 17.38 14.77
C TRP A 343 18.62 16.01 14.81
N LEU A 344 19.94 15.97 14.60
CA LEU A 344 20.72 14.74 14.67
C LEU A 344 20.78 14.19 16.10
N GLU A 345 20.91 15.05 17.10
CA GLU A 345 20.91 14.66 18.52
C GLU A 345 19.57 14.01 18.91
N ALA A 346 18.46 14.60 18.50
CA ALA A 346 17.13 14.03 18.71
C ALA A 346 16.93 12.72 17.94
N ALA A 347 17.36 12.67 16.68
CA ALA A 347 17.37 11.44 15.89
C ALA A 347 18.18 10.33 16.58
N GLY A 348 19.33 10.66 17.17
CA GLY A 348 20.18 9.71 17.88
C GLY A 348 19.49 9.05 19.08
N ARG A 349 18.70 9.80 19.87
CA ARG A 349 17.90 9.22 20.95
C ARG A 349 16.88 8.22 20.42
N THR A 350 16.15 8.57 19.36
CA THR A 350 15.18 7.64 18.76
C THR A 350 15.86 6.42 18.13
N ALA A 351 17.03 6.58 17.49
CA ALA A 351 17.79 5.45 16.96
C ALA A 351 18.22 4.48 18.08
N GLN A 352 18.71 4.99 19.21
CA GLN A 352 19.06 4.17 20.37
C GLN A 352 17.86 3.40 20.92
N HIS A 353 16.70 4.06 21.02
CA HIS A 353 15.45 3.40 21.42
C HIS A 353 15.08 2.25 20.47
N ILE A 354 15.06 2.51 19.15
CA ILE A 354 14.74 1.47 18.16
C ILE A 354 15.71 0.29 18.24
N LEU A 355 17.02 0.55 18.43
CA LEU A 355 18.02 -0.52 18.58
C LEU A 355 17.79 -1.34 19.85
N ALA A 356 17.43 -0.72 20.96
CA ALA A 356 17.08 -1.44 22.19
C ALA A 356 15.83 -2.32 22.00
N VAL A 357 14.82 -1.82 21.28
CA VAL A 357 13.62 -2.61 20.94
C VAL A 357 13.96 -3.80 20.03
N ILE A 358 14.87 -3.63 19.07
CA ILE A 358 15.34 -4.74 18.21
C ILE A 358 16.10 -5.79 19.03
N ASP A 359 16.96 -5.36 19.95
CA ASP A 359 17.71 -6.26 20.84
C ASP A 359 16.75 -7.11 21.72
N GLU A 360 15.66 -6.49 22.19
CA GLU A 360 14.66 -7.17 23.01
C GLU A 360 13.73 -8.10 22.20
N GLN A 361 13.26 -7.66 21.02
CA GLN A 361 12.16 -8.31 20.29
C GLN A 361 12.60 -9.13 19.06
N GLY A 362 13.84 -8.95 18.61
CA GLY A 362 14.35 -9.54 17.37
C GLY A 362 13.83 -8.84 16.11
N CYS A 363 13.75 -9.57 15.00
CA CYS A 363 13.61 -8.97 13.67
C CYS A 363 12.17 -8.59 13.28
N TYR A 364 11.16 -9.14 13.97
CA TYR A 364 9.74 -8.84 13.72
C TYR A 364 9.16 -8.03 14.88
N LEU A 365 9.29 -6.71 14.75
CA LEU A 365 8.89 -5.77 15.78
C LEU A 365 7.37 -5.76 15.95
N ARG A 366 6.95 -5.74 17.22
CA ARG A 366 5.58 -5.43 17.63
C ARG A 366 5.54 -4.07 18.30
N ASP A 367 4.34 -3.53 18.44
CA ASP A 367 4.08 -2.30 19.16
C ASP A 367 2.67 -2.36 19.76
N ASP A 368 2.22 -1.28 20.39
CA ASP A 368 0.90 -1.28 21.02
C ASP A 368 -0.24 -1.41 19.99
N TYR A 369 0.01 -1.18 18.71
CA TYR A 369 -0.99 -1.21 17.65
C TYR A 369 -0.95 -2.51 16.83
N ARG A 370 0.19 -3.22 16.82
CA ARG A 370 0.44 -4.34 15.90
C ARG A 370 1.17 -5.47 16.58
N THR A 371 0.75 -6.70 16.26
CA THR A 371 1.52 -7.92 16.51
C THR A 371 2.84 -7.89 15.71
N PRO A 372 3.79 -8.80 15.99
CA PRO A 372 5.04 -8.90 15.22
C PRO A 372 4.76 -8.91 13.72
N ASN A 373 5.33 -7.95 12.98
CA ASN A 373 4.99 -7.73 11.57
C ASN A 373 6.15 -7.14 10.75
N PRO A 374 6.17 -7.34 9.42
CA PRO A 374 7.23 -6.80 8.57
C PRO A 374 7.14 -5.29 8.36
N ILE A 375 5.97 -4.67 8.54
CA ILE A 375 5.79 -3.23 8.29
C ILE A 375 6.57 -2.40 9.32
N SER A 376 6.38 -2.66 10.61
CA SER A 376 7.10 -1.96 11.70
C SER A 376 8.61 -2.17 11.56
N SER A 377 9.02 -3.40 11.26
CA SER A 377 10.43 -3.79 11.08
C SER A 377 11.08 -3.10 9.88
N SER A 378 10.34 -2.99 8.76
CA SER A 378 10.83 -2.27 7.57
C SER A 378 11.06 -0.80 7.85
N TRP A 379 10.17 -0.15 8.61
CA TRP A 379 10.35 1.25 9.01
C TRP A 379 11.54 1.44 9.96
N ALA A 380 11.75 0.53 10.91
CA ALA A 380 12.94 0.56 11.77
C ALA A 380 14.23 0.51 10.93
N ILE A 381 14.33 -0.42 9.98
CA ILE A 381 15.50 -0.56 9.10
C ILE A 381 15.71 0.69 8.24
N LEU A 382 14.67 1.14 7.53
CA LEU A 382 14.76 2.30 6.64
C LEU A 382 15.16 3.59 7.38
N SER A 383 14.63 3.77 8.59
CA SER A 383 14.92 4.96 9.40
C SER A 383 16.29 4.94 10.05
N LEU A 384 16.74 3.77 10.52
CA LEU A 384 18.13 3.58 10.97
C LEU A 384 19.13 3.83 9.83
N TYR A 385 18.77 3.44 8.60
CA TYR A 385 19.58 3.74 7.41
C TYR A 385 19.62 5.24 7.09
N ASP A 386 18.50 5.96 7.17
CA ASP A 386 18.48 7.42 7.04
C ASP A 386 19.35 8.10 8.12
N TYR A 387 19.29 7.59 9.36
CA TYR A 387 20.12 8.08 10.47
C TYR A 387 21.61 7.82 10.28
N ALA A 388 21.99 6.62 9.81
CA ALA A 388 23.38 6.29 9.51
C ALA A 388 23.95 7.23 8.44
N LYS A 389 23.16 7.56 7.40
CA LYS A 389 23.54 8.58 6.40
C LYS A 389 23.73 9.96 7.03
N ALA A 390 22.82 10.37 7.93
CA ALA A 390 22.85 11.68 8.56
C ALA A 390 24.01 11.84 9.57
N SER A 391 24.34 10.78 10.31
CA SER A 391 25.43 10.75 11.29
C SER A 391 26.82 10.63 10.66
N GLY A 392 26.89 10.37 9.35
CA GLY A 392 28.14 10.24 8.62
C GLY A 392 28.82 8.89 8.83
N ASP A 393 28.09 7.84 9.22
CA ASP A 393 28.60 6.48 9.36
C ASP A 393 29.27 6.03 8.04
N VAL A 394 30.53 5.64 8.13
CA VAL A 394 31.37 5.28 6.98
C VAL A 394 30.95 3.98 6.31
N GLU A 395 30.21 3.10 7.00
CA GLU A 395 29.73 1.83 6.46
C GLU A 395 28.51 1.99 5.54
N VAL A 396 27.87 3.17 5.52
CA VAL A 396 26.63 3.45 4.78
C VAL A 396 26.81 4.46 3.62
N ARG A 397 28.05 4.97 3.45
CA ARG A 397 28.44 5.77 2.28
C ARG A 397 28.68 4.88 1.07
#